data_AF-A0A9W5QW76-F1
#
_entry.id   AF-A0A9W5QW76-F1
#
_cell.length_a   1.000
_cell.length_b   1.000
_cell.length_c   1.000
_cell.angle_alpha   90.00
_cell.angle_beta   90.00
_cell.angle_gamma   90.00
#
_symmetry.space_group_name_H-M   'P 1'
#
loop_
_entity.id
_entity.type
_entity.pdbx_description
1 polymer ?
#
loop_
_entity_poly.entity_id
_entity_poly.type
_entity_poly.pdbx_seq_one_letter_code
_entity_poly.pdbx_strand_id
1 'polypeptide(L)'
;MFNNAPAENKIAYMIRNNNEVSLHIVVDDKEAVQGLPLERNAWACGDGNGSGNRKSISVEICYSLSGGDRYYKAENNAAIVEAQLMKQYNIPISKVCTHQSWSGKHCPHRMLAEARWNSFIERVQNAYNGGGNAGSIKPSNNGVGVVTIKADVLRVCTGPGTNYGIVKNVYRGERYQSWIIQNGWYNVKGGSMGIRGIREV
;
A
#
# COMPACT_ATOMS: atom_id res chain seq x y z
N MET A 1 -2.98 -4.17 14.29
CA MET A 1 -4.31 -3.71 14.75
C MET A 1 -5.28 -3.96 13.59
N PHE A 2 -6.51 -4.41 13.86
CA PHE A 2 -7.53 -4.58 12.83
C PHE A 2 -8.49 -3.40 12.94
N ASN A 3 -8.78 -2.68 11.85
CA ASN A 3 -9.62 -1.50 11.95
C ASN A 3 -10.39 -1.17 10.66
N ASN A 4 -11.52 -0.49 10.83
CA ASN A 4 -12.36 0.10 9.77
C ASN A 4 -12.64 1.60 9.99
N ALA A 5 -11.93 2.21 10.93
CA ALA A 5 -12.16 3.60 11.33
C ALA A 5 -11.33 4.56 10.47
N PRO A 6 -11.84 5.77 10.17
CA PRO A 6 -11.06 6.87 9.61
C PRO A 6 -9.91 7.30 10.53
N ALA A 7 -8.94 8.04 9.96
CA ALA A 7 -7.74 8.47 10.68
C ALA A 7 -8.07 9.38 11.88
N GLU A 8 -8.91 10.39 11.69
CA GLU A 8 -9.33 11.31 12.75
C GLU A 8 -9.95 10.56 13.94
N ASN A 9 -10.84 9.60 13.69
CA ASN A 9 -11.53 8.85 14.74
C ASN A 9 -10.54 8.02 15.58
N LYS A 10 -9.51 7.44 14.94
CA LYS A 10 -8.47 6.70 15.67
C LYS A 10 -7.64 7.60 16.56
N ILE A 11 -7.23 8.76 16.06
CA ILE A 11 -6.47 9.74 16.85
C ILE A 11 -7.32 10.29 17.99
N ALA A 12 -8.58 10.64 17.71
CA ALA A 12 -9.51 11.11 18.73
C ALA A 12 -9.74 10.05 19.83
N TYR A 13 -9.89 8.78 19.46
CA TYR A 13 -9.98 7.69 20.43
C TYR A 13 -8.69 7.58 21.24
N MET A 14 -7.53 7.54 20.58
CA MET A 14 -6.21 7.40 21.20
C MET A 14 -5.96 8.50 22.26
N ILE A 15 -6.24 9.76 21.92
CA ILE A 15 -5.98 10.91 22.80
C ILE A 15 -6.95 10.96 24.00
N ARG A 16 -8.17 10.44 23.84
CA ARG A 16 -9.21 10.49 24.89
C ARG A 16 -9.14 9.38 25.93
N ASN A 17 -8.30 8.36 25.73
CA ASN A 17 -8.19 7.24 26.65
C ASN A 17 -6.84 7.24 27.39
N ASN A 18 -6.81 6.60 28.55
CA ASN A 18 -5.62 6.52 29.40
C ASN A 18 -4.85 5.19 29.25
N ASN A 19 -5.01 4.48 28.13
CA ASN A 19 -4.27 3.24 27.90
C ASN A 19 -2.84 3.56 27.49
N GLU A 20 -1.90 2.67 27.83
CA GLU A 20 -0.52 2.69 27.32
C GLU A 20 -0.44 2.13 25.90
N VAL A 21 -1.25 2.69 24.99
CA VAL A 21 -1.29 2.33 23.57
C VAL A 21 -1.41 3.61 22.76
N SER A 22 -0.42 3.88 21.93
CA SER A 22 -0.38 5.11 21.13
C SER A 22 0.33 4.93 19.80
N LEU A 23 0.14 5.89 18.89
CA LEU A 23 0.68 5.93 17.54
C LEU A 23 1.08 7.37 17.22
N HIS A 24 2.04 7.55 16.32
CA HIS A 24 2.47 8.89 15.94
C HIS A 24 1.55 9.46 14.87
N ILE A 25 1.32 8.67 13.81
CA ILE A 25 0.53 9.07 12.65
C ILE A 25 -0.44 7.95 12.30
N VAL A 26 -1.66 8.33 11.92
CA VAL A 26 -2.66 7.43 11.34
C VAL A 26 -3.01 7.93 9.95
N VAL A 27 -3.01 7.03 8.97
CA VAL A 27 -3.23 7.35 7.55
C VAL A 27 -4.45 6.61 7.03
N ASP A 28 -5.34 7.33 6.36
CA ASP A 28 -6.50 6.78 5.69
C ASP A 28 -6.53 7.14 4.19
N ASP A 29 -7.65 6.87 3.51
CA ASP A 29 -7.77 7.08 2.07
C ASP A 29 -7.78 8.55 1.65
N LYS A 30 -7.92 9.49 2.60
CA LYS A 30 -8.07 10.92 2.37
C LYS A 30 -6.93 11.73 2.99
N GLU A 31 -6.46 11.34 4.16
CA GLU A 31 -5.55 12.17 4.96
C GLU A 31 -4.58 11.36 5.83
N ALA A 32 -3.62 12.09 6.42
CA ALA A 32 -2.71 11.59 7.44
C ALA A 32 -2.79 12.51 8.66
N VAL A 33 -3.15 11.95 9.81
CA VAL A 33 -3.36 12.71 11.05
C VAL A 33 -2.27 12.33 12.05
N GLN A 34 -1.49 13.33 12.49
CA GLN A 34 -0.50 13.17 13.55
C GLN A 34 -1.17 13.33 14.93
N GLY A 35 -1.04 12.32 15.78
CA GLY A 35 -1.59 12.33 17.15
C GLY A 35 -0.56 12.50 18.26
N LEU A 36 0.72 12.22 17.98
CA LEU A 36 1.82 12.44 18.93
C LEU A 36 2.98 13.20 18.26
N PRO A 37 3.74 14.00 19.02
CA PRO A 37 5.01 14.57 18.53
C PRO A 37 5.95 13.46 18.06
N LEU A 38 6.59 13.65 16.89
CA LEU A 38 7.47 12.65 16.26
C LEU A 38 8.78 12.43 17.03
N GLU A 39 9.15 13.35 17.92
CA GLU A 39 10.35 13.29 18.77
C GLU A 39 10.06 12.73 20.18
N ARG A 40 8.85 12.20 20.39
CA ARG A 40 8.48 11.45 21.58
C ARG A 40 8.25 9.99 21.22
N ASN A 41 8.30 9.10 22.20
CA ASN A 41 8.00 7.70 21.97
C ASN A 41 6.49 7.46 21.86
N ALA A 42 6.11 6.36 21.20
CA ALA A 42 4.76 5.80 21.24
C ALA A 42 4.79 4.36 21.75
N TRP A 43 3.68 3.89 22.32
CA TRP A 43 3.52 2.52 22.79
C TRP A 43 2.77 1.69 21.75
N ALA A 44 3.49 1.26 20.72
CA ALA A 44 2.91 0.71 19.48
C ALA A 44 3.48 -0.64 19.04
N CYS A 45 4.73 -0.97 19.42
CA CYS A 45 5.52 -2.08 18.90
C CYS A 45 5.51 -3.32 19.80
N GLY A 46 5.00 -3.20 21.03
CA GLY A 46 4.87 -4.33 21.96
C GLY A 46 6.20 -4.88 22.49
N ASP A 47 7.30 -4.11 22.38
CA ASP A 47 8.65 -4.51 22.80
C ASP A 47 9.09 -3.83 24.11
N GLY A 48 8.13 -3.36 24.93
CA GLY A 48 8.42 -2.65 26.19
C GLY A 48 9.30 -1.42 25.94
N ASN A 49 10.41 -1.28 26.68
CA ASN A 49 11.40 -0.23 26.47
C ASN A 49 12.40 -0.53 25.32
N GLY A 50 12.07 -1.46 24.43
CA GLY A 50 12.87 -1.80 23.26
C GLY A 50 12.92 -0.70 22.20
N SER A 51 13.73 -0.94 21.16
CA SER A 51 14.00 0.07 20.13
C SER A 51 12.79 0.37 19.24
N GLY A 52 11.83 -0.54 19.11
CA GLY A 52 10.57 -0.30 18.40
C GLY A 52 9.81 0.85 19.05
N ASN A 53 9.40 0.68 20.31
CA ASN A 53 8.69 1.75 21.02
C ASN A 53 9.54 3.01 21.22
N ARG A 54 10.84 2.88 21.49
CA ARG A 54 11.68 4.00 21.94
C ARG A 54 12.40 4.79 20.84
N LYS A 55 12.54 4.22 19.64
CA LYS A 55 13.38 4.80 18.57
C LYS A 55 12.71 4.76 17.19
N SER A 56 11.45 4.35 17.09
CA SER A 56 10.71 4.36 15.81
C SER A 56 9.54 5.32 15.83
N ILE A 57 9.17 5.80 14.64
CA ILE A 57 7.93 6.53 14.39
C ILE A 57 6.91 5.51 13.88
N SER A 58 5.81 5.37 14.60
CA SER A 58 4.75 4.40 14.30
C SER A 58 3.65 5.02 13.43
N VAL A 59 3.51 4.49 12.22
CA VAL A 59 2.46 4.83 11.25
C VAL A 59 1.43 3.71 11.18
N GLU A 60 0.16 4.03 11.39
CA GLU A 60 -0.96 3.08 11.30
C GLU A 60 -1.78 3.32 10.03
N ILE A 61 -2.13 2.25 9.33
CA ILE A 61 -2.92 2.28 8.09
C ILE A 61 -4.37 1.87 8.38
N CYS A 62 -5.32 2.73 8.03
CA CYS A 62 -6.74 2.52 8.27
C CYS A 62 -7.36 1.45 7.35
N TYR A 63 -8.56 0.99 7.72
CA TYR A 63 -9.42 0.08 6.93
C TYR A 63 -8.86 -1.31 6.67
N SER A 64 -7.78 -1.71 7.34
CA SER A 64 -7.16 -3.01 7.12
C SER A 64 -8.05 -4.20 7.50
N LEU A 65 -9.10 -4.04 8.30
CA LEU A 65 -10.02 -5.14 8.63
C LEU A 65 -10.87 -5.54 7.42
N SER A 66 -11.67 -4.63 6.87
CA SER A 66 -12.50 -4.90 5.69
C SER A 66 -11.73 -4.80 4.36
N GLY A 67 -10.61 -4.09 4.33
CA GLY A 67 -9.81 -3.92 3.11
C GLY A 67 -10.52 -3.05 2.06
N GLY A 68 -10.40 -3.47 0.79
CA GLY A 68 -11.00 -2.79 -0.35
C GLY A 68 -10.28 -1.49 -0.73
N ASP A 69 -10.88 -0.74 -1.65
CA ASP A 69 -10.26 0.44 -2.27
C ASP A 69 -9.77 1.48 -1.26
N ARG A 70 -10.49 1.64 -0.14
CA ARG A 70 -10.08 2.57 0.93
C ARG A 70 -8.77 2.14 1.59
N TYR A 71 -8.58 0.84 1.88
CA TYR A 71 -7.32 0.35 2.43
C TYR A 71 -6.16 0.53 1.44
N TYR A 72 -6.37 0.21 0.16
CA TYR A 72 -5.31 0.34 -0.84
C TYR A 72 -4.91 1.80 -1.08
N LYS A 73 -5.86 2.73 -1.06
CA LYS A 73 -5.58 4.17 -1.07
C LYS A 73 -4.84 4.63 0.18
N ALA A 74 -5.30 4.20 1.37
CA ALA A 74 -4.64 4.50 2.63
C ALA A 74 -3.19 4.01 2.67
N GLU A 75 -2.92 2.83 2.13
CA GLU A 75 -1.55 2.32 2.05
C GLU A 75 -0.67 3.10 1.06
N ASN A 76 -1.22 3.55 -0.08
CA ASN A 76 -0.49 4.42 -0.99
C ASN A 76 -0.17 5.77 -0.34
N ASN A 77 -1.11 6.36 0.39
CA ASN A 77 -0.89 7.57 1.17
C ASN A 77 0.18 7.34 2.24
N ALA A 78 0.15 6.19 2.92
CA ALA A 78 1.16 5.84 3.92
C ALA A 78 2.56 5.74 3.33
N ALA A 79 2.71 5.26 2.09
CA ALA A 79 4.00 5.23 1.41
C ALA A 79 4.59 6.63 1.19
N ILE A 80 3.74 7.64 0.93
CA ILE A 80 4.14 9.04 0.80
C ILE A 80 4.55 9.61 2.16
N VAL A 81 3.79 9.32 3.21
CA VAL A 81 4.10 9.75 4.59
C VAL A 81 5.44 9.16 5.07
N GLU A 82 5.66 7.86 4.88
CA GLU A 82 6.93 7.21 5.23
C GLU A 82 8.11 7.87 4.49
N ALA A 83 7.96 8.16 3.20
CA ALA A 83 9.00 8.85 2.43
C ALA A 83 9.29 10.28 2.94
N GLN A 84 8.27 11.01 3.40
CA GLN A 84 8.44 12.33 4.02
C GLN A 84 9.20 12.22 5.35
N LEU A 85 8.82 11.26 6.21
CA LEU A 85 9.51 10.98 7.47
C LEU A 85 10.98 10.59 7.23
N MET A 86 11.23 9.75 6.23
CA MET A 86 12.59 9.37 5.82
C MET A 86 13.44 10.59 5.44
N LYS A 87 12.89 11.52 4.65
CA LYS A 87 13.60 12.76 4.29
C LYS A 87 13.86 13.65 5.50
N GLN A 88 12.83 13.86 6.33
CA GLN A 88 12.89 14.76 7.48
C GLN A 88 13.92 14.31 8.52
N TYR A 89 13.99 12.99 8.78
CA TYR A 89 14.84 12.42 9.82
C TYR A 89 16.07 11.69 9.28
N ASN A 90 16.34 11.79 7.98
CA ASN A 90 17.45 11.09 7.30
C ASN A 90 17.45 9.57 7.60
N ILE A 91 16.27 8.95 7.58
CA ILE A 91 16.10 7.52 7.85
C ILE A 91 16.28 6.77 6.51
N PRO A 92 17.24 5.84 6.40
CA PRO A 92 17.40 5.06 5.18
C PRO A 92 16.26 4.04 5.03
N ILE A 93 15.94 3.65 3.79
CA ILE A 93 14.86 2.70 3.49
C ILE A 93 15.00 1.36 4.24
N SER A 94 16.23 0.94 4.53
CA SER A 94 16.55 -0.29 5.29
C SER A 94 16.08 -0.24 6.76
N LYS A 95 15.64 0.92 7.25
CA LYS A 95 15.08 1.11 8.59
C LYS A 95 13.56 1.20 8.61
N VAL A 96 12.90 1.20 7.44
CA VAL A 96 11.45 1.00 7.35
C VAL A 96 11.16 -0.47 7.68
N CYS A 97 10.37 -0.69 8.73
CA CYS A 97 10.21 -2.00 9.34
C CYS A 97 8.75 -2.27 9.72
N THR A 98 8.43 -3.54 9.93
CA THR A 98 7.09 -3.95 10.39
C THR A 98 7.05 -4.00 11.91
N HIS A 99 5.85 -3.92 12.48
CA HIS A 99 5.66 -4.30 13.89
C HIS A 99 6.14 -5.75 14.11
N GLN A 100 5.87 -6.66 13.16
CA GLN A 100 6.33 -8.04 13.22
C GLN A 100 7.84 -8.19 13.44
N SER A 101 8.66 -7.34 12.82
CA SER A 101 10.12 -7.38 13.03
C SER A 101 10.57 -6.94 14.43
N TRP A 102 9.73 -6.23 15.19
CA TRP A 102 10.05 -5.81 16.55
C TRP A 102 9.65 -6.85 17.62
N SER A 103 8.45 -7.42 17.50
CA SER A 103 7.88 -8.27 18.57
C SER A 103 7.30 -9.61 18.09
N GLY A 104 7.38 -9.90 16.79
CA GLY A 104 6.80 -11.12 16.20
C GLY A 104 5.29 -11.05 15.95
N LYS A 105 4.60 -9.99 16.41
CA LYS A 105 3.16 -9.79 16.15
C LYS A 105 2.89 -9.72 14.65
N HIS A 106 1.90 -10.46 14.16
CA HIS A 106 1.51 -10.46 12.74
C HIS A 106 0.84 -9.12 12.33
N CYS A 107 1.66 -8.10 12.12
CA CYS A 107 1.25 -6.73 11.83
C CYS A 107 2.34 -6.04 11.00
N PRO A 108 2.01 -5.41 9.84
CA PRO A 108 0.68 -5.11 9.30
C PRO A 108 -0.04 -6.32 8.67
N HIS A 109 -1.11 -6.81 9.31
CA HIS A 109 -1.69 -8.13 9.04
C HIS A 109 -2.13 -8.31 7.58
N ARG A 110 -2.87 -7.36 7.02
CA ARG A 110 -3.38 -7.46 5.63
C ARG A 110 -2.24 -7.39 4.62
N MET A 111 -1.28 -6.49 4.85
CA MET A 111 -0.13 -6.34 3.96
C MET A 111 0.73 -7.61 3.96
N LEU A 112 0.87 -8.29 5.09
CA LEU A 112 1.57 -9.56 5.20
C LEU A 112 0.75 -10.71 4.57
N ALA A 113 -0.55 -10.79 4.88
CA ALA A 113 -1.44 -11.82 4.33
C ALA A 113 -1.58 -11.75 2.80
N GLU A 114 -1.55 -10.54 2.23
CA GLU A 114 -1.60 -10.31 0.78
C GLU A 114 -0.19 -10.23 0.15
N ALA A 115 0.87 -10.49 0.91
CA ALA A 115 2.28 -10.46 0.47
C ALA A 115 2.72 -9.14 -0.20
N ARG A 116 2.27 -8.00 0.31
CA ARG A 116 2.47 -6.68 -0.31
C ARG A 116 3.59 -5.83 0.31
N TRP A 117 4.28 -6.33 1.34
CA TRP A 117 5.35 -5.60 2.03
C TRP A 117 6.45 -5.11 1.07
N ASN A 118 6.98 -5.98 0.20
CA ASN A 118 8.03 -5.59 -0.75
C ASN A 118 7.54 -4.49 -1.70
N SER A 119 6.32 -4.63 -2.23
CA SER A 119 5.72 -3.61 -3.10
C SER A 119 5.50 -2.27 -2.37
N PHE A 120 5.23 -2.31 -1.07
CA PHE A 120 5.08 -1.11 -0.24
C PHE A 120 6.42 -0.40 -0.10
N ILE A 121 7.49 -1.13 0.22
CA ILE A 121 8.86 -0.58 0.30
C ILE A 121 9.29 0.05 -1.04
N GLU A 122 8.96 -0.56 -2.17
CA GLU A 122 9.21 0.04 -3.49
C GLU A 122 8.46 1.36 -3.68
N ARG A 123 7.18 1.43 -3.28
CA ARG A 123 6.38 2.66 -3.35
C ARG A 123 6.97 3.76 -2.44
N VAL A 124 7.43 3.41 -1.25
CA VAL A 124 8.12 4.34 -0.33
C VAL A 124 9.40 4.88 -0.97
N GLN A 125 10.25 4.01 -1.52
CA GLN A 125 11.49 4.41 -2.18
C GLN A 125 11.24 5.32 -3.39
N ASN A 126 10.21 5.03 -4.18
CA ASN A 126 9.82 5.86 -5.32
C ASN A 126 9.32 7.25 -4.88
N ALA A 127 8.51 7.32 -3.81
CA ALA A 127 8.08 8.59 -3.24
C ALA A 127 9.27 9.39 -2.65
N TYR A 128 10.23 8.71 -2.03
CA TYR A 128 11.46 9.32 -1.51
C TYR A 128 12.29 9.97 -2.62
N ASN A 129 12.45 9.29 -3.76
CA ASN A 129 13.26 9.78 -4.88
C ASN A 129 12.67 10.99 -5.65
N GLY A 130 11.54 11.55 -5.22
CA GLY A 130 11.01 12.80 -5.79
C GLY A 130 9.95 12.61 -6.87
N GLY A 131 9.16 11.53 -6.83
CA GLY A 131 7.92 11.38 -7.59
C GLY A 131 6.80 12.39 -7.23
N GLY A 132 7.16 13.59 -6.76
CA GLY A 132 6.28 14.63 -6.22
C GLY A 132 6.24 15.92 -7.04
N ASN A 133 6.38 15.85 -8.37
CA ASN A 133 5.99 16.96 -9.27
C ASN A 133 4.73 16.59 -10.04
N ALA A 134 3.66 17.35 -9.82
CA ALA A 134 2.43 17.31 -10.59
C ALA A 134 2.71 17.80 -12.03
N GLY A 135 2.91 16.86 -12.95
CA GLY A 135 3.11 17.14 -14.37
C GLY A 135 3.69 15.92 -15.09
N SER A 136 2.83 15.11 -15.69
CA SER A 136 3.12 13.86 -16.42
C SER A 136 3.76 12.74 -15.58
N ILE A 137 2.90 12.02 -14.85
CA ILE A 137 3.20 10.67 -14.37
C ILE A 137 3.50 9.80 -15.60
N LYS A 138 4.76 9.45 -15.84
CA LYS A 138 5.07 8.17 -16.52
C LYS A 138 4.92 7.09 -15.46
N PRO A 139 3.93 6.20 -15.58
CA PRO A 139 3.61 5.31 -14.49
C PRO A 139 4.63 4.17 -14.43
N SER A 140 5.35 4.10 -13.31
CA SER A 140 6.07 2.91 -12.88
C SER A 140 5.01 1.94 -12.33
N ASN A 141 4.61 1.01 -13.19
CA ASN A 141 3.32 0.32 -13.17
C ASN A 141 3.28 -0.91 -12.22
N ASN A 142 3.01 -0.68 -10.92
CA ASN A 142 2.62 -1.72 -9.95
C ASN A 142 1.10 -2.01 -9.96
N GLY A 143 0.58 -2.37 -11.13
CA GLY A 143 -0.46 -3.38 -11.28
C GLY A 143 -1.90 -3.13 -10.84
N VAL A 144 -2.25 -2.11 -10.07
CA VAL A 144 -3.65 -1.89 -9.64
C VAL A 144 -4.23 -0.63 -10.28
N GLY A 145 -5.21 -0.77 -11.17
CA GLY A 145 -5.87 0.35 -11.85
C GLY A 145 -6.73 -0.03 -13.05
N VAL A 146 -7.44 0.93 -13.65
CA VAL A 146 -8.24 0.71 -14.87
C VAL A 146 -7.35 0.82 -16.10
N VAL A 147 -7.19 -0.29 -16.83
CA VAL A 147 -6.48 -0.35 -18.11
C VAL A 147 -7.46 -0.02 -19.24
N THR A 148 -7.05 0.83 -20.18
CA THR A 148 -7.84 1.18 -21.37
C THR A 148 -7.17 0.64 -22.61
N ILE A 149 -7.89 -0.15 -23.40
CA ILE A 149 -7.34 -0.79 -24.59
C ILE A 149 -7.08 0.28 -25.68
N LYS A 150 -5.83 0.42 -26.11
CA LYS A 150 -5.44 1.39 -27.16
C LYS A 150 -5.33 0.77 -28.57
N ALA A 151 -5.08 -0.53 -28.66
CA ALA A 151 -5.00 -1.25 -29.93
C ALA A 151 -6.38 -1.67 -30.42
N ASP A 152 -6.54 -1.88 -31.73
CA ASP A 152 -7.83 -2.27 -32.33
C ASP A 152 -8.35 -3.59 -31.78
N VAL A 153 -7.45 -4.55 -31.55
CA VAL A 153 -7.76 -5.83 -30.91
C VAL A 153 -6.59 -6.32 -30.05
N LEU A 154 -6.89 -6.80 -28.85
CA LEU A 154 -5.94 -7.51 -27.97
C LEU A 154 -6.55 -8.84 -27.49
N ARG A 155 -5.68 -9.80 -27.18
CA ARG A 155 -6.06 -11.12 -26.67
C ARG A 155 -5.93 -11.16 -25.15
N VAL A 156 -6.98 -11.64 -24.49
CA VAL A 156 -6.94 -12.01 -23.08
C VAL A 156 -6.60 -13.49 -23.00
N CYS A 157 -5.47 -13.82 -22.37
CA CYS A 157 -4.99 -15.19 -22.23
C CYS A 157 -5.26 -15.73 -20.82
N THR A 158 -5.30 -17.06 -20.67
CA THR A 158 -5.44 -17.76 -19.37
C THR A 158 -4.23 -17.62 -18.44
N GLY A 159 -3.17 -16.92 -18.88
CA GLY A 159 -1.98 -16.63 -18.09
C GLY A 159 -1.15 -15.49 -18.69
N PRO A 160 -0.06 -15.08 -18.03
CA PRO A 160 0.76 -13.94 -18.42
C PRO A 160 1.77 -14.31 -19.53
N GLY A 161 1.26 -14.60 -20.73
CA GLY A 161 2.10 -14.95 -21.88
C GLY A 161 1.30 -15.29 -23.14
N THR A 162 1.97 -15.27 -24.29
CA THR A 162 1.38 -15.64 -25.60
C THR A 162 1.20 -17.14 -25.80
N ASN A 163 1.81 -17.95 -24.94
CA ASN A 163 1.75 -19.42 -24.99
C ASN A 163 0.55 -19.99 -24.21
N TYR A 164 -0.26 -19.13 -23.58
CA TYR A 164 -1.46 -19.51 -22.84
C TYR A 164 -2.69 -19.51 -23.75
N GLY A 165 -3.71 -20.28 -23.36
CA GLY A 165 -4.97 -20.37 -24.09
C GLY A 165 -5.67 -19.01 -24.19
N ILE A 166 -6.24 -18.70 -25.35
CA ILE A 166 -6.98 -17.46 -25.59
C ILE A 166 -8.38 -17.62 -24.99
N VAL A 167 -8.76 -16.67 -24.15
CA VAL A 167 -10.09 -16.62 -23.52
C VAL A 167 -11.06 -15.80 -24.36
N LYS A 168 -10.64 -14.59 -24.74
CA LYS A 168 -11.43 -13.67 -25.57
C LYS A 168 -10.55 -12.60 -26.21
N ASN A 169 -11.13 -11.92 -27.19
CA ASN A 169 -10.60 -10.66 -27.69
C ASN A 169 -11.22 -9.48 -26.94
N VAL A 170 -10.48 -8.38 -26.88
CA VAL A 170 -10.95 -7.08 -26.39
C VAL A 170 -10.56 -6.01 -27.38
N TYR A 171 -11.29 -4.90 -27.39
CA TYR A 171 -11.24 -3.91 -28.48
C TYR A 171 -10.87 -2.52 -27.98
N ARG A 172 -10.37 -1.69 -28.90
CA ARG A 172 -10.00 -0.29 -28.62
C ARG A 172 -11.10 0.44 -27.84
N GLY A 173 -10.70 1.15 -26.80
CA GLY A 173 -11.59 1.94 -25.94
C GLY A 173 -12.22 1.15 -24.79
N GLU A 174 -12.18 -0.18 -24.81
CA GLU A 174 -12.66 -0.98 -23.67
C GLU A 174 -11.78 -0.76 -22.43
N ARG A 175 -12.39 -0.90 -21.24
CA ARG A 175 -11.76 -0.62 -19.96
C ARG A 175 -11.86 -1.82 -19.04
N TYR A 176 -10.75 -2.20 -18.40
CA TYR A 176 -10.68 -3.36 -17.50
C TYR A 176 -9.94 -3.03 -16.22
N GLN A 177 -10.45 -3.52 -15.09
CA GLN A 177 -9.74 -3.43 -13.82
C GLN A 177 -8.54 -4.39 -13.83
N SER A 178 -7.36 -3.84 -13.60
CA SER A 178 -6.13 -4.58 -13.40
C SER A 178 -5.73 -4.63 -11.93
N TRP A 179 -5.18 -5.76 -11.51
CA TRP A 179 -4.81 -6.02 -10.11
C TRP A 179 -3.31 -6.29 -9.90
N ILE A 180 -2.60 -6.78 -10.93
CA ILE A 180 -1.16 -7.07 -10.90
C ILE A 180 -0.61 -6.88 -12.32
N ILE A 181 0.63 -6.39 -12.47
CA ILE A 181 1.39 -6.42 -13.73
C ILE A 181 2.61 -7.32 -13.57
N GLN A 182 2.82 -8.22 -14.53
CA GLN A 182 3.97 -9.11 -14.56
C GLN A 182 4.52 -9.16 -15.99
N ASN A 183 5.78 -8.75 -16.19
CA ASN A 183 6.44 -8.76 -17.50
C ASN A 183 5.64 -8.09 -18.63
N GLY A 184 4.97 -6.98 -18.33
CA GLY A 184 4.12 -6.23 -19.29
C GLY A 184 2.71 -6.82 -19.50
N TRP A 185 2.34 -7.87 -18.76
CA TRP A 185 1.00 -8.43 -18.75
C TRP A 185 0.19 -7.92 -17.57
N TYR A 186 -0.98 -7.36 -17.84
CA TYR A 186 -1.95 -6.86 -16.88
C TYR A 186 -2.92 -7.97 -16.48
N ASN A 187 -3.09 -8.22 -15.18
CA ASN A 187 -4.08 -9.17 -14.67
C ASN A 187 -5.48 -8.57 -14.73
N VAL A 188 -6.36 -9.09 -15.59
CA VAL A 188 -7.75 -8.63 -15.75
C VAL A 188 -8.72 -9.76 -15.44
N LYS A 189 -9.36 -9.76 -14.26
CA LYS A 189 -10.28 -10.85 -13.85
C LYS A 189 -11.52 -10.85 -14.75
N GLY A 190 -11.79 -11.98 -15.42
CA GLY A 190 -13.00 -12.17 -16.23
C GLY A 190 -13.87 -13.30 -15.70
N GLY A 191 -14.70 -13.09 -14.68
CA GLY A 191 -15.54 -14.17 -14.14
C GLY A 191 -14.75 -15.33 -13.50
N SER A 192 -15.47 -16.36 -13.04
CA SER A 192 -15.14 -17.36 -12.01
C SER A 192 -13.89 -18.26 -12.19
N MET A 193 -12.96 -17.96 -13.10
CA MET A 193 -11.74 -18.75 -13.28
C MET A 193 -10.49 -17.88 -13.49
N GLY A 194 -9.59 -17.92 -12.50
CA GLY A 194 -8.14 -17.74 -12.63
C GLY A 194 -7.59 -16.35 -13.02
N ILE A 195 -6.28 -16.21 -12.84
CA ILE A 195 -5.44 -15.07 -13.27
C ILE A 195 -5.49 -15.01 -14.81
N ARG A 196 -5.81 -13.85 -15.41
CA ARG A 196 -5.86 -13.67 -16.88
C ARG A 196 -5.06 -12.46 -17.28
N GLY A 197 -4.25 -12.58 -18.32
CA GLY A 197 -3.31 -11.55 -18.77
C GLY A 197 -3.77 -10.83 -20.04
N ILE A 198 -3.51 -9.52 -20.12
CA ILE A 198 -3.50 -8.76 -21.38
C ILE A 198 -2.20 -7.97 -21.51
N ARG A 199 -1.61 -7.86 -22.70
CA ARG A 199 -0.39 -7.08 -22.97
C ARG A 199 -0.70 -5.94 -23.94
N GLU A 200 -0.40 -4.70 -23.54
CA GLU A 200 -0.33 -3.59 -24.48
C GLU A 200 0.96 -3.77 -25.31
N VAL A 201 0.81 -3.88 -26.64
CA VAL A 201 1.91 -3.80 -27.60
C VAL A 201 2.18 -2.35 -27.97
#